data_AF-A0A1I1JVQ8-F1
#
_entry.id   AF-A0A1I1JVQ8-F1
#
_cell.length_a   1.000
_cell.length_b   1.000
_cell.length_c   1.000
_cell.angle_alpha   90.00
_cell.angle_beta   90.00
_cell.angle_gamma   90.00
#
_symmetry.space_group_name_H-M   'P 1'
#
loop_
_entity.id
_entity.type
_entity.pdbx_description
1 polymer ?
#
loop_
_entity_poly.entity_id
_entity_poly.type
_entity_poly.pdbx_seq_one_letter_code
_entity_poly.pdbx_strand_id
1 'polypeptide(L)'
;MTPSSSARHRLVVVVIGVLTMMSVAGTASAQTHAARGHARHTAHHKHHRHHGHAHHAPHARRGHHEHARRHAHADHAAHARHAARHGGLPPMHTWHRDVARAFAGLPGYLQSRAASGERLAIVLGIDNVALATRYDWPRAVPPTLRLVRRARALGYAVFFVTGRSERNARSLAGPLRRAGFAFEGICGRAHGLRIAGGKLRCRQSLTARGYTITANISTHHQAYVGGYYERAVRLPSYGGRLS
;
A
#
# COMPACT_ATOMS: atom_id res chain seq x y z
N MET A 1 44.13 -33.89 49.16
CA MET A 1 43.83 -35.13 48.43
C MET A 1 42.69 -34.85 47.45
N THR A 2 42.93 -35.05 46.15
CA THR A 2 41.92 -35.15 45.07
C THR A 2 41.68 -36.66 44.79
N PRO A 3 40.78 -37.09 43.86
CA PRO A 3 39.79 -36.37 43.04
C PRO A 3 38.35 -36.76 43.50
N SER A 4 37.24 -36.83 42.75
CA SER A 4 36.95 -36.64 41.32
C SER A 4 35.45 -36.39 41.06
N SER A 5 35.09 -35.60 40.03
CA SER A 5 33.97 -35.92 39.13
C SER A 5 34.11 -35.13 37.83
N SER A 6 33.87 -35.79 36.68
CA SER A 6 34.27 -35.30 35.36
C SER A 6 33.17 -35.49 34.32
N ALA A 7 32.92 -34.41 33.57
CA ALA A 7 32.30 -34.40 32.23
C ALA A 7 30.82 -34.89 32.16
N ARG A 8 30.03 -34.61 31.11
CA ARG A 8 30.39 -34.31 29.71
C ARG A 8 29.48 -33.23 29.13
N HIS A 9 30.08 -32.19 28.56
CA HIS A 9 29.38 -31.33 27.60
C HIS A 9 29.16 -32.10 26.29
N ARG A 10 27.95 -32.05 25.73
CA ARG A 10 27.68 -32.54 24.37
C ARG A 10 27.95 -31.42 23.36
N LEU A 11 29.12 -31.47 22.75
CA LEU A 11 29.49 -30.65 21.60
C LEU A 11 28.62 -31.04 20.41
N VAL A 12 27.74 -30.14 19.93
CA VAL A 12 27.01 -30.35 18.68
C VAL A 12 27.86 -29.81 17.54
N VAL A 13 28.52 -30.72 16.82
CA VAL A 13 29.24 -30.39 15.59
C VAL A 13 28.22 -30.11 14.49
N VAL A 14 28.04 -28.84 14.13
CA VAL A 14 27.29 -28.44 12.93
C VAL A 14 28.24 -28.54 11.73
N VAL A 15 27.99 -29.50 10.85
CA VAL A 15 28.78 -29.69 9.63
C VAL A 15 28.58 -28.50 8.70
N ILE A 16 29.69 -27.85 8.34
CA ILE A 16 29.71 -26.72 7.40
C ILE A 16 29.57 -27.26 5.97
N GLY A 17 28.37 -27.14 5.40
CA GLY A 17 28.13 -27.42 3.99
C GLY A 17 28.60 -26.26 3.11
N VAL A 18 29.84 -26.32 2.61
CA VAL A 18 30.31 -25.43 1.55
C VAL A 18 29.66 -25.85 0.23
N LEU A 19 28.78 -25.01 -0.32
CA LEU A 19 28.26 -25.20 -1.68
C LEU A 19 28.93 -24.20 -2.62
N THR A 20 29.70 -24.74 -3.55
CA THR A 20 30.57 -24.00 -4.48
C THR A 20 29.78 -23.12 -5.43
N MET A 21 30.28 -21.90 -5.68
CA MET A 21 29.78 -21.03 -6.75
C MET A 21 30.07 -21.66 -8.12
N MET A 22 29.05 -21.78 -8.98
CA MET A 22 29.28 -21.80 -10.43
C MET A 22 28.82 -20.49 -11.04
N SER A 23 29.81 -19.67 -11.40
CA SER A 23 29.61 -18.46 -12.19
C SER A 23 29.35 -18.84 -13.65
N VAL A 24 28.31 -18.28 -14.26
CA VAL A 24 28.11 -18.33 -15.72
C VAL A 24 28.15 -16.90 -16.24
N ALA A 25 29.33 -16.49 -16.71
CA ALA A 25 29.48 -15.24 -17.46
C ALA A 25 28.99 -15.47 -18.90
N GLY A 26 27.87 -14.85 -19.26
CA GLY A 26 27.38 -14.77 -20.64
C GLY A 26 27.73 -13.41 -21.24
N THR A 27 28.65 -13.39 -22.21
CA THR A 27 29.12 -12.17 -22.88
C THR A 27 28.21 -11.74 -24.04
N ALA A 28 28.06 -10.42 -24.17
CA ALA A 28 27.84 -9.64 -25.39
C ALA A 28 26.92 -10.18 -26.52
N SER A 29 25.95 -9.36 -26.91
CA SER A 29 26.07 -8.60 -28.17
C SER A 29 25.01 -7.49 -28.26
N ALA A 30 25.47 -6.26 -28.54
CA ALA A 30 24.60 -5.17 -28.97
C ALA A 30 24.57 -5.15 -30.50
N GLN A 31 23.38 -5.04 -31.10
CA GLN A 31 23.22 -4.73 -32.52
C GLN A 31 22.46 -3.42 -32.69
N THR A 32 23.24 -2.37 -32.94
CA THR A 32 22.77 -1.09 -33.46
C THR A 32 22.43 -1.23 -34.94
N HIS A 33 21.16 -1.03 -35.32
CA HIS A 33 20.80 -0.70 -36.69
C HIS A 33 20.48 0.79 -36.79
N ALA A 34 21.43 1.54 -37.35
CA ALA A 34 21.16 2.86 -37.90
C ALA A 34 20.78 2.70 -39.37
N ALA A 35 19.67 3.31 -39.79
CA ALA A 35 19.33 3.53 -41.19
C ALA A 35 18.91 4.99 -41.37
N ARG A 36 19.78 5.78 -42.00
CA ARG A 36 19.46 7.15 -42.44
C ARG A 36 18.68 7.06 -43.74
N GLY A 37 17.58 7.82 -43.85
CA GLY A 37 16.87 8.05 -45.10
C GLY A 37 16.58 9.55 -45.24
N HIS A 38 17.41 10.27 -46.01
CA HIS A 38 17.13 11.65 -46.37
C HIS A 38 16.12 11.68 -47.53
N ALA A 39 15.14 12.60 -47.46
CA ALA A 39 14.87 13.53 -48.56
C ALA A 39 14.00 14.69 -48.06
N ARG A 40 14.45 15.92 -48.32
CA ARG A 40 13.58 17.10 -48.30
C ARG A 40 12.96 17.23 -49.70
N HIS A 41 11.71 17.64 -49.80
CA HIS A 41 11.24 18.34 -51.00
C HIS A 41 10.50 19.61 -50.65
N THR A 42 10.63 20.60 -51.54
CA THR A 42 10.35 22.01 -51.29
C THR A 42 8.93 22.43 -51.63
N ALA A 43 8.53 23.56 -51.03
CA ALA A 43 7.29 24.30 -51.18
C ALA A 43 6.79 24.50 -52.63
N HIS A 44 5.46 24.72 -52.79
CA HIS A 44 5.01 26.05 -53.21
C HIS A 44 3.53 26.40 -52.92
N HIS A 45 3.32 27.71 -52.76
CA HIS A 45 2.11 28.55 -52.90
C HIS A 45 0.69 27.94 -53.01
N LYS A 46 -0.24 28.51 -52.21
CA LYS A 46 -1.09 29.64 -52.70
C LYS A 46 -1.68 30.50 -51.57
N HIS A 47 -1.68 31.82 -51.78
CA HIS A 47 -2.52 32.76 -51.02
C HIS A 47 -3.98 32.61 -51.43
N HIS A 48 -4.91 32.75 -50.47
CA HIS A 48 -6.11 33.57 -50.65
C HIS A 48 -6.48 34.22 -49.31
N ARG A 49 -6.60 35.55 -49.30
CA ARG A 49 -7.28 36.30 -48.23
C ARG A 49 -8.77 36.34 -48.58
N HIS A 50 -9.65 36.18 -47.59
CA HIS A 50 -10.97 36.80 -47.64
C HIS A 50 -11.34 37.35 -46.27
N HIS A 51 -11.88 38.57 -46.26
CA HIS A 51 -12.40 39.22 -45.07
C HIS A 51 -13.71 38.58 -44.62
N GLY A 52 -13.94 38.55 -43.31
CA GLY A 52 -15.20 38.11 -42.70
C GLY A 52 -15.31 38.66 -41.28
N HIS A 53 -15.75 39.92 -41.14
CA HIS A 53 -16.17 40.44 -39.84
C HIS A 53 -17.47 39.74 -39.43
N ALA A 54 -17.46 39.03 -38.30
CA ALA A 54 -18.66 38.51 -37.67
C ALA A 54 -18.62 38.80 -36.17
N HIS A 55 -19.42 39.76 -35.73
CA HIS A 55 -19.65 40.02 -34.30
C HIS A 55 -20.22 38.75 -33.64
N HIS A 56 -19.51 38.18 -32.68
CA HIS A 56 -20.02 37.08 -31.86
C HIS A 56 -20.61 37.61 -30.55
N ALA A 57 -21.89 37.37 -30.33
CA ALA A 57 -22.65 37.82 -29.17
C ALA A 57 -22.24 37.07 -27.87
N PRO A 58 -22.26 37.73 -26.69
CA PRO A 58 -21.80 37.14 -25.43
C PRO A 58 -22.88 36.28 -24.72
N HIS A 59 -23.57 35.38 -25.43
CA HIS A 59 -24.72 34.62 -24.89
C HIS A 59 -24.62 33.09 -24.99
N ALA A 60 -23.45 32.51 -24.65
CA ALA A 60 -23.28 31.04 -24.57
C ALA A 60 -22.67 30.52 -23.25
N ARG A 61 -22.05 31.36 -22.41
CA ARG A 61 -21.33 30.89 -21.20
C ARG A 61 -22.20 30.66 -19.96
N ARG A 62 -23.43 31.18 -19.89
CA ARG A 62 -24.27 31.06 -18.66
C ARG A 62 -24.88 29.66 -18.47
N GLY A 63 -25.41 29.03 -19.52
CA GLY A 63 -26.12 27.74 -19.42
C GLY A 63 -25.26 26.57 -18.94
N HIS A 64 -24.02 26.46 -19.42
CA HIS A 64 -23.11 25.37 -19.02
C HIS A 64 -22.73 25.41 -17.53
N HIS A 65 -22.54 26.62 -16.96
CA HIS A 65 -22.26 26.75 -15.53
C HIS A 65 -23.47 26.41 -14.65
N GLU A 66 -24.69 26.67 -15.11
CA GLU A 66 -25.90 26.35 -14.34
C GLU A 66 -26.20 24.85 -14.33
N HIS A 67 -26.08 24.16 -15.47
CA HIS A 67 -26.19 22.70 -15.52
C HIS A 67 -25.14 22.02 -14.63
N ALA A 68 -23.87 22.43 -14.72
CA ALA A 68 -22.81 21.88 -13.88
C ALA A 68 -23.09 22.06 -12.38
N ARG A 69 -23.63 23.22 -11.96
CA ARG A 69 -24.06 23.46 -10.58
C ARG A 69 -25.23 22.56 -10.17
N ARG A 70 -26.27 22.42 -11.01
CA ARG A 70 -27.43 21.57 -10.74
C ARG A 70 -27.02 20.10 -10.55
N HIS A 71 -26.12 19.57 -11.39
CA HIS A 71 -25.55 18.23 -11.21
C HIS A 71 -24.75 18.11 -9.89
N ALA A 72 -23.85 19.07 -9.60
CA ALA A 72 -23.08 19.05 -8.36
C ALA A 72 -23.95 19.11 -7.09
N HIS A 73 -25.08 19.83 -7.11
CA HIS A 73 -26.04 19.85 -6.00
C HIS A 73 -26.83 18.54 -5.88
N ALA A 74 -27.23 17.92 -6.99
CA ALA A 74 -27.89 16.61 -6.99
C ALA A 74 -26.96 15.52 -6.41
N ASP A 75 -25.68 15.52 -6.81
CA ASP A 75 -24.66 14.59 -6.31
C ASP A 75 -24.40 14.77 -4.81
N HIS A 76 -24.40 16.01 -4.29
CA HIS A 76 -24.32 16.27 -2.85
C HIS A 76 -25.55 15.75 -2.11
N ALA A 77 -26.76 16.01 -2.63
CA ALA A 77 -28.00 15.54 -2.02
C ALA A 77 -28.17 14.01 -2.06
N ALA A 78 -27.58 13.34 -3.04
CA ALA A 78 -27.49 11.88 -3.10
C ALA A 78 -26.47 11.33 -2.09
N HIS A 79 -25.27 11.93 -2.01
CA HIS A 79 -24.25 11.57 -1.02
C HIS A 79 -24.75 11.76 0.43
N ALA A 80 -25.44 12.86 0.73
CA ALA A 80 -26.00 13.13 2.06
C ALA A 80 -27.05 12.08 2.47
N ARG A 81 -27.96 11.72 1.54
CA ARG A 81 -28.98 10.68 1.77
C ARG A 81 -28.37 9.28 1.93
N HIS A 82 -27.30 8.97 1.20
CA HIS A 82 -26.55 7.73 1.42
C HIS A 82 -25.83 7.73 2.77
N ALA A 83 -25.14 8.83 3.11
CA ALA A 83 -24.43 8.95 4.38
C ALA A 83 -25.37 8.74 5.57
N ALA A 84 -26.54 9.38 5.59
CA ALA A 84 -27.56 9.18 6.63
C ALA A 84 -27.97 7.70 6.79
N ARG A 85 -28.17 6.96 5.69
CA ARG A 85 -28.52 5.53 5.69
C ARG A 85 -27.40 4.62 6.18
N HIS A 86 -26.14 4.97 5.94
CA HIS A 86 -24.97 4.27 6.49
C HIS A 86 -24.42 4.93 7.77
N GLY A 87 -25.33 5.62 8.49
CA GLY A 87 -25.15 6.25 9.81
C GLY A 87 -24.17 7.41 9.85
N GLY A 88 -23.63 7.87 8.72
CA GLY A 88 -22.60 8.90 8.56
C GLY A 88 -21.34 8.45 7.79
N LEU A 89 -21.29 7.22 7.28
CA LEU A 89 -20.18 6.75 6.42
C LEU A 89 -20.45 7.07 4.94
N PRO A 90 -19.42 7.37 4.12
CA PRO A 90 -19.59 7.57 2.69
C PRO A 90 -19.85 6.26 1.95
N PRO A 91 -20.29 6.31 0.68
CA PRO A 91 -20.35 5.12 -0.18
C PRO A 91 -19.02 4.36 -0.24
N MET A 92 -19.08 3.03 -0.30
CA MET A 92 -17.89 2.17 -0.40
C MET A 92 -16.95 2.58 -1.54
N HIS A 93 -17.50 3.00 -2.69
CA HIS A 93 -16.70 3.47 -3.81
C HIS A 93 -15.95 4.78 -3.51
N THR A 94 -16.56 5.70 -2.75
CA THR A 94 -15.94 6.95 -2.27
C THR A 94 -14.82 6.63 -1.29
N TRP A 95 -15.08 5.76 -0.31
CA TRP A 95 -14.06 5.28 0.61
C TRP A 95 -12.87 4.60 -0.08
N HIS A 96 -13.12 3.77 -1.10
CA HIS A 96 -12.04 3.17 -1.91
C HIS A 96 -11.20 4.23 -2.65
N ARG A 97 -11.78 5.33 -3.13
CA ARG A 97 -11.00 6.46 -3.70
C ARG A 97 -10.16 7.16 -2.64
N ASP A 98 -10.73 7.39 -1.45
CA ASP A 98 -10.02 8.08 -0.36
C ASP A 98 -8.85 7.24 0.19
N VAL A 99 -9.02 5.93 0.31
CA VAL A 99 -7.93 4.98 0.63
C VAL A 99 -6.86 4.98 -0.47
N ALA A 100 -7.25 4.98 -1.74
CA ALA A 100 -6.29 5.08 -2.85
C ALA A 100 -5.51 6.41 -2.83
N ARG A 101 -6.17 7.53 -2.48
CA ARG A 101 -5.54 8.85 -2.32
C ARG A 101 -4.56 8.88 -1.14
N ALA A 102 -4.88 8.21 -0.03
CA ALA A 102 -3.96 8.06 1.10
C ALA A 102 -2.68 7.27 0.77
N PHE A 103 -2.67 6.51 -0.34
CA PHE A 103 -1.49 5.84 -0.89
C PHE A 103 -0.75 6.65 -1.97
N ALA A 104 -1.11 7.91 -2.22
CA ALA A 104 -0.40 8.76 -3.19
C ALA A 104 1.11 8.84 -2.88
N GLY A 105 1.95 8.66 -3.90
CA GLY A 105 3.41 8.62 -3.78
C GLY A 105 3.99 7.36 -3.10
N LEU A 106 3.20 6.58 -2.35
CA LEU A 106 3.70 5.41 -1.63
C LEU A 106 4.25 4.29 -2.53
N PRO A 107 3.63 3.93 -3.68
CA PRO A 107 4.21 2.93 -4.59
C PRO A 107 5.59 3.34 -5.14
N GLY A 108 5.80 4.63 -5.43
CA GLY A 108 7.10 5.15 -5.88
C GLY A 108 8.15 5.13 -4.76
N TYR A 109 7.74 5.43 -3.52
CA TYR A 109 8.60 5.27 -2.35
C TYR A 109 9.03 3.81 -2.12
N LEU A 110 8.09 2.87 -2.18
CA LEU A 110 8.40 1.45 -2.03
C LEU A 110 9.33 0.94 -3.15
N GLN A 111 9.15 1.43 -4.37
CA GLN A 111 10.04 1.16 -5.51
C GLN A 111 11.47 1.66 -5.27
N SER A 112 11.62 2.89 -4.78
CA SER A 112 12.93 3.47 -4.47
C SER A 112 13.62 2.74 -3.30
N ARG A 113 12.88 2.47 -2.21
CA ARG A 113 13.44 1.77 -1.04
C ARG A 113 13.90 0.34 -1.37
N ALA A 114 13.22 -0.36 -2.29
CA ALA A 114 13.58 -1.71 -2.73
C ALA A 114 15.03 -1.84 -3.25
N ALA A 115 15.63 -0.76 -3.74
CA ALA A 115 16.99 -0.75 -4.24
C ALA A 115 18.08 -0.81 -3.14
N SER A 116 17.73 -0.72 -1.85
CA SER A 116 18.70 -0.70 -0.74
C SER A 116 19.31 -2.06 -0.36
N GLY A 117 18.72 -3.18 -0.81
CA GLY A 117 19.13 -4.53 -0.40
C GLY A 117 18.76 -4.92 1.04
N GLU A 118 18.14 -4.04 1.81
CA GLU A 118 17.64 -4.34 3.15
C GLU A 118 16.47 -5.35 3.12
N ARG A 119 16.22 -6.02 4.26
CA ARG A 119 15.04 -6.87 4.44
C ARG A 119 13.81 -6.02 4.75
N LEU A 120 13.20 -5.47 3.70
CA LEU A 120 12.11 -4.51 3.83
C LEU A 120 10.77 -5.17 4.18
N ALA A 121 9.95 -4.44 4.94
CA ALA A 121 8.59 -4.85 5.30
C ALA A 121 7.58 -3.70 5.20
N ILE A 122 6.31 -4.05 4.93
CA ILE A 122 5.16 -3.19 5.20
C ILE A 122 4.29 -3.80 6.31
N VAL A 123 3.74 -2.93 7.16
CA VAL A 123 2.86 -3.28 8.27
C VAL A 123 1.47 -2.70 8.02
N LEU A 124 0.44 -3.53 8.13
CA LEU A 124 -0.96 -3.13 7.92
C LEU A 124 -1.83 -3.43 9.14
N GLY A 125 -2.77 -2.54 9.43
CA GLY A 125 -3.99 -2.90 10.17
C GLY A 125 -4.84 -3.92 9.38
N ILE A 126 -5.84 -4.51 10.04
CA ILE A 126 -6.77 -5.43 9.38
C ILE A 126 -8.11 -4.76 9.14
N ASP A 127 -8.80 -4.42 10.22
CA ASP A 127 -10.14 -3.82 10.22
C ASP A 127 -10.17 -2.49 9.45
N ASN A 128 -11.02 -2.42 8.42
CA ASN A 128 -11.15 -1.32 7.46
C ASN A 128 -9.83 -0.80 6.85
N VAL A 129 -8.81 -1.67 6.80
CA VAL A 129 -7.49 -1.38 6.22
C VAL A 129 -7.18 -2.43 5.16
N ALA A 130 -7.09 -3.69 5.58
CA ALA A 130 -6.86 -4.83 4.69
C ALA A 130 -8.17 -5.52 4.33
N LEU A 131 -9.05 -5.74 5.31
CA LEU A 131 -10.39 -6.31 5.13
C LEU A 131 -11.44 -5.21 5.29
N ALA A 132 -12.47 -5.24 4.44
CA ALA A 132 -13.58 -4.29 4.45
C ALA A 132 -14.62 -4.60 5.54
N THR A 133 -14.18 -4.73 6.79
CA THR A 133 -14.96 -5.24 7.93
C THR A 133 -16.26 -4.45 8.21
N ARG A 134 -16.37 -3.19 7.78
CA ARG A 134 -17.59 -2.38 7.89
C ARG A 134 -18.46 -2.31 6.62
N TYR A 135 -17.97 -2.79 5.48
CA TYR A 135 -18.65 -2.65 4.17
C TYR A 135 -18.95 -3.98 3.48
N ASP A 136 -17.97 -4.89 3.40
CA ASP A 136 -18.03 -6.14 2.63
C ASP A 136 -17.06 -7.16 3.24
N TRP A 137 -17.43 -7.74 4.38
CA TRP A 137 -16.62 -8.77 5.04
C TRP A 137 -16.85 -10.14 4.37
N PRO A 138 -15.80 -10.98 4.13
CA PRO A 138 -14.38 -10.80 4.45
C PRO A 138 -13.56 -10.30 3.25
N ARG A 139 -14.11 -9.48 2.34
CA ARG A 139 -13.38 -9.05 1.15
C ARG A 139 -12.26 -8.07 1.49
N ALA A 140 -11.25 -8.05 0.62
CA ALA A 140 -10.15 -7.11 0.72
C ALA A 140 -10.61 -5.68 0.37
N VAL A 141 -9.99 -4.69 0.99
CA VAL A 141 -10.04 -3.30 0.52
C VAL A 141 -9.21 -3.22 -0.78
N PRO A 142 -9.83 -3.02 -1.97
CA PRO A 142 -9.13 -3.19 -3.25
C PRO A 142 -7.85 -2.36 -3.45
N PRO A 143 -7.78 -1.05 -3.10
CA PRO A 143 -6.52 -0.30 -3.19
C PRO A 143 -5.43 -0.85 -2.26
N THR A 144 -5.77 -1.34 -1.07
CA THR A 144 -4.80 -1.95 -0.14
C THR A 144 -4.26 -3.26 -0.72
N LEU A 145 -5.11 -4.11 -1.30
CA LEU A 145 -4.67 -5.35 -1.94
C LEU A 145 -3.74 -5.08 -3.13
N ARG A 146 -4.02 -4.05 -3.95
CA ARG A 146 -3.11 -3.64 -5.04
C ARG A 146 -1.76 -3.17 -4.51
N LEU A 147 -1.74 -2.35 -3.45
CA LEU A 147 -0.50 -1.92 -2.80
C LEU A 147 0.32 -3.11 -2.26
N VAL A 148 -0.32 -4.04 -1.56
CA VAL A 148 0.35 -5.24 -1.01
C VAL A 148 0.93 -6.11 -2.12
N ARG A 149 0.18 -6.34 -3.22
CA ARG A 149 0.70 -7.06 -4.39
C ARG A 149 1.92 -6.37 -5.00
N ARG A 150 1.92 -5.03 -5.12
CA ARG A 150 3.08 -4.28 -5.60
C ARG A 150 4.27 -4.40 -4.64
N ALA A 151 4.06 -4.26 -3.33
CA ALA A 151 5.12 -4.42 -2.35
C ALA A 151 5.75 -5.82 -2.41
N ARG A 152 4.93 -6.88 -2.48
CA ARG A 152 5.42 -8.26 -2.66
C ARG A 152 6.24 -8.46 -3.94
N ALA A 153 5.80 -7.88 -5.06
CA ALA A 153 6.55 -7.91 -6.32
C ALA A 153 7.89 -7.15 -6.25
N LEU A 154 8.09 -6.33 -5.22
CA LEU A 154 9.34 -5.62 -4.91
C LEU A 154 10.14 -6.30 -3.78
N GLY A 155 9.82 -7.55 -3.43
CA GLY A 155 10.53 -8.32 -2.40
C GLY A 155 10.14 -8.03 -0.94
N TYR A 156 9.14 -7.18 -0.70
CA TYR A 156 8.74 -6.84 0.67
C TYR A 156 8.05 -7.98 1.39
N ALA A 157 8.39 -8.16 2.66
CA ALA A 157 7.56 -8.87 3.61
C ALA A 157 6.32 -8.04 4.00
N VAL A 158 5.23 -8.73 4.34
CA VAL A 158 3.92 -8.17 4.63
C VAL A 158 3.46 -8.72 5.97
N PHE A 159 3.22 -7.84 6.93
CA PHE A 159 2.77 -8.22 8.27
C PHE A 159 1.50 -7.48 8.67
N PHE A 160 0.59 -8.21 9.31
CA PHE A 160 -0.62 -7.62 9.88
C PHE A 160 -0.45 -7.37 11.38
N VAL A 161 -0.76 -6.15 11.83
CA VAL A 161 -0.61 -5.72 13.23
C VAL A 161 -1.93 -5.14 13.74
N THR A 162 -2.63 -5.90 14.59
CA THR A 162 -4.01 -5.61 15.03
C THR A 162 -4.13 -5.38 16.54
N GLY A 163 -5.14 -4.59 16.94
CA GLY A 163 -5.52 -4.39 18.34
C GLY A 163 -6.35 -5.55 18.93
N ARG A 164 -6.83 -6.48 18.07
CA ARG A 164 -7.47 -7.74 18.48
C ARG A 164 -6.49 -8.58 19.31
N SER A 165 -7.00 -9.38 20.26
CA SER A 165 -6.17 -10.32 21.02
C SER A 165 -5.42 -11.27 20.09
N GLU A 166 -4.28 -11.82 20.52
CA GLU A 166 -3.49 -12.75 19.67
C GLU A 166 -4.29 -13.95 19.17
N ARG A 167 -5.19 -14.52 19.99
CA ARG A 167 -6.11 -15.59 19.56
C ARG A 167 -7.02 -15.12 18.41
N ASN A 168 -7.63 -13.94 18.56
CA ASN A 168 -8.56 -13.35 17.57
C ASN A 168 -7.84 -12.74 16.35
N ALA A 169 -6.52 -12.56 16.44
CA ALA A 169 -5.67 -12.16 15.32
C ALA A 169 -5.28 -13.38 14.48
N ARG A 170 -4.89 -14.50 15.11
CA ARG A 170 -4.55 -15.76 14.41
C ARG A 170 -5.73 -16.31 13.59
N SER A 171 -6.96 -16.21 14.09
CA SER A 171 -8.15 -16.67 13.35
C SER A 171 -8.43 -15.91 12.05
N LEU A 172 -7.81 -14.73 11.84
CA LEU A 172 -7.96 -13.95 10.60
C LEU A 172 -7.07 -14.42 9.45
N ALA A 173 -6.17 -15.38 9.67
CA ALA A 173 -5.30 -15.90 8.62
C ALA A 173 -6.07 -16.51 7.43
N GLY A 174 -7.13 -17.27 7.69
CA GLY A 174 -8.01 -17.83 6.66
C GLY A 174 -8.74 -16.74 5.84
N PRO A 175 -9.49 -15.83 6.48
CA PRO A 175 -10.08 -14.66 5.82
C PRO A 175 -9.10 -13.84 4.98
N LEU A 176 -7.92 -13.51 5.50
CA LEU A 176 -6.90 -12.74 4.77
C LEU A 176 -6.38 -13.47 3.52
N ARG A 177 -6.14 -14.79 3.62
CA ARG A 177 -5.75 -15.61 2.45
C ARG A 177 -6.86 -15.69 1.41
N ARG A 178 -8.12 -15.90 1.81
CA ARG A 178 -9.29 -15.88 0.89
C ARG A 178 -9.52 -14.51 0.25
N ALA A 179 -9.19 -13.44 0.94
CA ALA A 179 -9.20 -12.07 0.41
C ALA A 179 -8.03 -11.78 -0.57
N GLY A 180 -7.12 -12.74 -0.77
CA GLY A 180 -6.03 -12.67 -1.75
C GLY A 180 -4.71 -12.10 -1.23
N PHE A 181 -4.53 -11.97 0.09
CA PHE A 181 -3.27 -11.51 0.69
C PHE A 181 -2.28 -12.67 0.92
N ALA A 182 -1.04 -12.48 0.47
CA ALA A 182 0.12 -13.28 0.88
C ALA A 182 0.95 -12.49 1.91
N PHE A 183 1.30 -13.11 3.03
CA PHE A 183 1.88 -12.47 4.20
C PHE A 183 2.68 -13.43 5.07
N GLU A 184 3.67 -12.88 5.77
CA GLU A 184 4.64 -13.60 6.61
C GLU A 184 4.13 -13.79 8.05
N GLY A 185 3.18 -12.97 8.52
CA GLY A 185 2.57 -13.19 9.83
C GLY A 185 1.51 -12.18 10.25
N ILE A 186 0.81 -12.53 11.33
CA ILE A 186 -0.17 -11.68 12.01
C ILE A 186 0.26 -11.55 13.48
N CYS A 187 0.48 -10.32 13.94
CA CYS A 187 0.73 -10.01 15.34
C CYS A 187 -0.50 -9.33 15.95
N GLY A 188 -1.09 -9.98 16.96
CA GLY A 188 -2.16 -9.42 17.77
C GLY A 188 -1.65 -8.76 19.05
N ARG A 189 -2.58 -8.27 19.84
CA ARG A 189 -2.33 -7.71 21.18
C ARG A 189 -2.20 -8.83 22.20
N ALA A 190 -1.04 -8.93 22.85
CA ALA A 190 -0.82 -9.84 23.97
C ALA A 190 -1.73 -9.48 25.17
N HIS A 191 -1.87 -10.41 26.10
CA HIS A 191 -2.62 -10.19 27.35
C HIS A 191 -2.05 -9.01 28.16
N GLY A 192 -2.89 -8.33 28.95
CA GLY A 192 -2.53 -7.17 29.77
C GLY A 192 -2.19 -5.87 29.01
N LEU A 193 -1.80 -5.92 27.74
CA LEU A 193 -1.39 -4.72 27.00
C LEU A 193 -2.58 -3.91 26.46
N ARG A 194 -2.48 -2.58 26.58
CA ARG A 194 -3.28 -1.59 25.83
C ARG A 194 -2.97 -1.70 24.33
N ILE A 195 -3.90 -1.29 23.46
CA ILE A 195 -3.75 -1.42 22.00
C ILE A 195 -2.48 -0.75 21.45
N ALA A 196 -2.15 0.47 21.91
CA ALA A 196 -0.94 1.18 21.49
C ALA A 196 0.34 0.39 21.81
N GLY A 197 0.52 -0.03 23.07
CA GLY A 197 1.65 -0.88 23.48
C GLY A 197 1.66 -2.25 22.79
N GLY A 198 0.48 -2.83 22.55
CA GLY A 198 0.31 -4.05 21.77
C GLY A 198 0.84 -3.93 20.34
N LYS A 199 0.51 -2.84 19.64
CA LYS A 199 0.98 -2.56 18.27
C LYS A 199 2.46 -2.16 18.23
N LEU A 200 2.96 -1.43 19.24
CA LEU A 200 4.36 -1.08 19.38
C LEU A 200 5.24 -2.34 19.53
N ARG A 201 4.92 -3.23 20.47
CA ARG A 201 5.58 -4.53 20.67
C ARG A 201 5.67 -5.33 19.38
N CYS A 202 4.59 -5.36 18.59
CA CYS A 202 4.58 -6.05 17.31
C CYS A 202 5.61 -5.49 16.31
N ARG A 203 5.79 -4.16 16.24
CA ARG A 203 6.79 -3.54 15.35
C ARG A 203 8.21 -3.70 15.88
N GLN A 204 8.41 -3.60 17.20
CA GLN A 204 9.69 -3.93 17.84
C GLN A 204 10.13 -5.37 17.55
N SER A 205 9.23 -6.34 17.64
CA SER A 205 9.49 -7.74 17.30
C SER A 205 9.77 -7.97 15.81
N LEU A 206 9.31 -7.07 14.93
CA LEU A 206 9.63 -7.11 13.51
C LEU A 206 11.03 -6.55 13.23
N THR A 207 11.36 -5.37 13.78
CA THR A 207 12.69 -4.77 13.62
C THR A 207 13.78 -5.61 14.29
N ALA A 208 13.50 -6.21 15.45
CA ALA A 208 14.42 -7.15 16.12
C ALA A 208 14.67 -8.44 15.30
N ARG A 209 13.78 -8.80 14.37
CA ARG A 209 13.99 -9.88 13.39
C ARG A 209 14.71 -9.41 12.12
N GLY A 210 15.26 -8.19 12.13
CA GLY A 210 16.03 -7.59 11.05
C GLY A 210 15.19 -7.03 9.90
N TYR A 211 13.92 -6.68 10.13
CA TYR A 211 13.08 -6.04 9.11
C TYR A 211 13.06 -4.51 9.23
N THR A 212 13.33 -3.80 8.14
CA THR A 212 13.08 -2.35 8.03
C THR A 212 11.64 -2.12 7.62
N ILE A 213 10.80 -1.61 8.54
CA ILE A 213 9.39 -1.32 8.25
C ILE A 213 9.30 0.02 7.51
N THR A 214 9.10 0.00 6.20
CA THR A 214 9.06 1.23 5.38
C THR A 214 7.72 1.96 5.49
N ALA A 215 6.62 1.21 5.69
CA ALA A 215 5.28 1.77 5.80
C ALA A 215 4.46 1.05 6.87
N ASN A 216 3.86 1.84 7.77
CA ASN A 216 2.90 1.40 8.78
C ASN A 216 1.53 2.03 8.44
N ILE A 217 0.55 1.19 8.07
CA ILE A 217 -0.70 1.59 7.42
C ILE A 217 -1.90 1.28 8.33
N SER A 218 -2.69 2.27 8.72
CA SER A 218 -3.86 2.09 9.60
C SER A 218 -4.86 3.25 9.60
N THR A 219 -6.12 2.97 9.90
CA THR A 219 -7.15 3.99 10.26
C THR A 219 -6.98 4.49 11.71
N HIS A 220 -6.62 3.61 12.64
CA HIS A 220 -6.62 3.90 14.08
C HIS A 220 -5.34 4.61 14.57
N HIS A 221 -5.48 5.73 15.30
CA HIS A 221 -4.36 6.57 15.75
C HIS A 221 -3.30 5.83 16.62
N GLN A 222 -3.73 4.93 17.51
CA GLN A 222 -2.86 4.08 18.33
C GLN A 222 -1.88 3.19 17.55
N ALA A 223 -2.05 3.02 16.23
CA ALA A 223 -1.06 2.33 15.40
C ALA A 223 0.26 3.09 15.24
N TYR A 224 0.29 4.39 15.54
CA TYR A 224 1.43 5.29 15.30
C TYR A 224 2.21 5.66 16.56
N VAL A 225 1.85 5.10 17.72
CA VAL A 225 2.57 5.36 18.98
C VAL A 225 3.89 4.60 19.00
N GLY A 226 4.99 5.30 19.23
CA GLY A 226 6.31 4.73 19.54
C GLY A 226 7.21 4.34 18.35
N GLY A 227 6.94 4.78 17.12
CA GLY A 227 7.90 4.61 16.00
C GLY A 227 8.08 3.16 15.51
N TYR A 228 9.31 2.76 15.16
CA TYR A 228 9.63 1.50 14.46
C TYR A 228 8.96 1.38 13.08
N TYR A 229 9.03 2.46 12.30
CA TYR A 229 8.72 2.50 10.86
C TYR A 229 9.26 3.80 10.26
N GLU A 230 9.48 3.84 8.94
CA GLU A 230 9.91 5.04 8.22
C GLU A 230 8.73 5.97 7.94
N ARG A 231 7.61 5.44 7.39
CA ARG A 231 6.42 6.24 7.05
C ARG A 231 5.15 5.75 7.76
N ALA A 232 4.44 6.69 8.38
CA ALA A 232 3.07 6.50 8.83
C ALA A 232 2.09 6.82 7.69
N VAL A 233 1.16 5.90 7.39
CA VAL A 233 0.20 6.03 6.29
C VAL A 233 -1.22 5.94 6.84
N ARG A 234 -1.80 7.12 7.12
CA ARG A 234 -3.11 7.26 7.76
C ARG A 234 -4.22 7.10 6.73
N LEU A 235 -5.00 6.02 6.87
CA LEU A 235 -6.20 5.80 6.06
C LEU A 235 -7.40 6.58 6.63
N PRO A 236 -8.39 6.97 5.79
CA PRO A 236 -9.55 7.71 6.24
C PRO A 236 -10.35 6.92 7.28
N SER A 237 -10.48 7.49 8.49
CA SER A 237 -11.23 6.88 9.60
C SER A 237 -12.66 7.44 9.74
N TYR A 238 -12.98 8.54 9.05
CA TYR A 238 -14.24 9.31 9.14
C TYR A 238 -14.67 9.57 10.59
N GLY A 239 -13.92 10.38 11.32
CA GLY A 239 -14.22 10.65 12.75
C GLY A 239 -14.08 9.42 13.64
N GLY A 240 -13.18 8.48 13.30
CA GLY A 240 -12.94 7.25 14.06
C GLY A 240 -13.87 6.07 13.73
N ARG A 241 -14.93 6.29 12.93
CA ARG A 241 -15.96 5.29 12.58
C ARG A 241 -15.48 4.06 11.82
N LEU A 242 -14.27 4.10 11.24
CA LEU A 242 -13.59 2.96 10.60
C LEU A 242 -12.28 2.53 11.34
N SER A 243 -12.12 2.88 12.62
CA SER A 243 -10.91 2.56 13.41
C SER A 243 -10.95 1.18 14.08
#